data_AF-A0A838S7S5-F1
#
_entry.id   AF-A0A838S7S5-F1
#
_cell.length_a   1.000
_cell.length_b   1.000
_cell.length_c   1.000
_cell.angle_alpha   90.00
_cell.angle_beta   90.00
_cell.angle_gamma   90.00
#
_symmetry.space_group_name_H-M   'P 1'
#
loop_
_entity.id
_entity.type
_entity.pdbx_description
1 polymer ?
#
loop_
_entity_poly.entity_id
_entity_poly.type
_entity_poly.pdbx_seq_one_letter_code
_entity_poly.pdbx_strand_id
1 'polypeptide(L)'
;MATRKVTVTLPGEQVETIRRLVSTGESSSLSGFVQHAVGVALDDVAGWGAMLAEALRATGGELTAAERDWADRVIAGSGTDAGEAA
;
A
#
# COMPACT_ATOMS: atom_id res chain seq x y z
N MET A 1 14.54 15.83 12.57
CA MET A 1 13.83 15.85 11.28
C MET A 1 13.05 17.16 11.18
N ALA A 2 13.09 17.83 10.03
CA ALA A 2 12.36 19.09 9.84
C ALA A 2 10.88 18.79 9.54
N THR A 3 9.98 19.24 10.40
CA THR A 3 8.53 19.14 10.18
C THR A 3 8.07 20.23 9.20
N ARG A 4 7.14 19.90 8.30
CA ARG A 4 6.49 20.86 7.40
C ARG A 4 4.99 20.87 7.66
N LYS A 5 4.39 22.07 7.67
CA LYS A 5 2.94 22.23 7.80
C LYS A 5 2.28 21.97 6.46
N VAL A 6 1.25 21.14 6.46
CA VAL A 6 0.45 20.80 5.28
C VAL A 6 -1.01 21.07 5.61
N THR A 7 -1.74 21.64 4.65
CA THR A 7 -3.19 21.76 4.73
C THR A 7 -3.81 20.60 3.97
N VAL A 8 -4.72 19.86 4.61
CA VAL A 8 -5.42 18.73 4.02
C VAL A 8 -6.92 18.89 4.24
N THR A 9 -7.72 18.38 3.31
CA THR A 9 -9.18 18.30 3.47
C THR A 9 -9.53 16.88 3.88
N LEU A 10 -10.30 16.75 4.95
CA LEU A 10 -10.84 15.47 5.44
C LEU A 10 -12.35 15.56 5.52
N PRO A 11 -13.06 14.42 5.40
CA PRO A 11 -14.48 14.37 5.67
C PRO A 11 -14.81 14.84 7.09
N GLY A 12 -15.88 15.63 7.23
CA GLY A 12 -16.22 16.30 8.50
C GLY A 12 -16.49 15.31 9.64
N GLU A 13 -17.14 14.19 9.33
CA GLU A 13 -17.42 13.13 10.29
C GLU A 13 -16.15 12.48 10.87
N GLN A 14 -15.07 12.42 10.09
CA GLN A 14 -13.77 11.94 10.57
C GLN A 14 -13.15 12.94 11.53
N VAL A 15 -13.19 14.24 11.20
CA VAL A 15 -12.70 15.30 12.08
C VAL A 15 -13.44 15.29 13.42
N GLU A 16 -14.76 15.13 13.41
CA GLU A 16 -15.56 15.04 14.63
C GLU A 16 -15.25 13.78 15.44
N THR A 17 -14.99 12.66 14.77
CA THR A 17 -14.57 11.42 15.45
C THR A 17 -13.21 11.58 16.13
N ILE A 18 -12.24 12.18 15.44
CA ILE A 18 -10.91 12.46 16.01
C ILE A 18 -11.03 13.40 17.21
N ARG A 19 -11.88 14.43 17.12
CA ARG A 19 -12.13 15.34 18.25
C ARG A 19 -12.64 14.60 19.49
N ARG A 20 -13.54 13.63 19.32
CA ARG A 20 -14.02 12.79 20.43
C ARG A 20 -12.88 11.97 21.04
N LEU A 21 -12.05 11.32 20.23
CA LEU A 21 -10.89 10.53 20.71
C LEU A 21 -9.86 11.40 21.46
N VAL A 22 -9.64 12.63 21.00
CA VAL A 22 -8.79 13.59 21.72
C VAL A 22 -9.43 13.98 23.06
N SER A 23 -10.75 14.18 23.09
CA SER A 23 -11.46 14.54 24.33
C SER A 23 -11.48 13.41 25.37
N THR A 24 -11.41 12.15 24.95
CA THR A 24 -11.30 10.98 25.85
C THR A 24 -9.86 10.71 26.30
N GLY A 25 -8.88 11.50 25.84
CA GLY A 25 -7.48 11.37 26.21
C GLY A 25 -6.72 10.28 25.45
N GLU A 26 -7.33 9.66 24.44
CA GLU A 26 -6.69 8.64 23.60
C GLU A 26 -5.69 9.23 22.60
N SER A 27 -5.73 10.55 22.37
CA SER A 27 -4.72 11.28 21.59
C SER A 27 -4.48 12.67 22.15
N SER A 28 -3.24 13.14 22.08
CA SER A 28 -2.83 14.45 22.63
C SER A 28 -3.35 15.65 21.83
N SER A 29 -3.68 15.46 20.54
CA SER A 29 -4.23 16.51 19.67
C SER A 29 -4.72 15.95 18.33
N LEU A 30 -5.50 16.74 17.59
CA LEU A 30 -5.93 16.38 16.23
C LEU A 30 -4.72 16.20 15.29
N SER A 31 -3.74 17.11 15.34
CA SER A 31 -2.51 16.97 14.56
C SER A 31 -1.66 15.78 14.99
N GLY A 32 -1.66 15.43 16.28
CA GLY A 32 -0.99 14.23 16.79
C GLY A 32 -1.63 12.95 16.25
N PHE A 33 -2.96 12.88 16.25
CA PHE A 33 -3.71 11.78 15.65
C PHE A 33 -3.36 11.61 14.16
N VAL A 34 -3.42 12.69 13.38
CA VAL A 34 -3.11 12.66 11.94
C VAL A 34 -1.66 12.25 11.68
N GLN A 35 -0.69 12.75 12.47
CA GLN A 35 0.70 12.34 12.36
C GLN A 35 0.90 10.84 12.61
N HIS A 36 0.23 10.30 13.65
CA HIS A 36 0.29 8.87 13.94
C HIS A 36 -0.31 8.04 12.80
N ALA A 37 -1.49 8.41 12.30
CA ALA A 37 -2.14 7.72 11.18
C ALA A 37 -1.28 7.73 9.89
N VAL A 38 -0.61 8.85 9.60
CA VAL A 38 0.33 8.94 8.47
C VAL A 38 1.53 8.01 8.68
N GLY A 39 2.06 7.93 9.90
CA GLY A 39 3.13 6.98 10.24
C GLY A 39 2.73 5.53 9.99
N VAL A 40 1.57 5.11 10.51
CA VAL A 40 1.02 3.76 10.30
C VAL A 40 0.86 3.46 8.80
N ALA A 41 0.28 4.39 8.04
CA ALA A 41 0.08 4.19 6.60
C ALA A 41 1.40 4.06 5.83
N LEU A 42 2.45 4.81 6.22
CA LEU A 42 3.77 4.69 5.60
C LEU A 42 4.45 3.36 5.94
N ASP A 43 4.35 2.93 7.21
CA ASP A 43 4.90 1.66 7.67
C ASP A 43 4.21 0.48 6.97
N ASP A 44 2.88 0.53 6.79
CA ASP A 44 2.11 -0.48 6.06
C ASP A 44 2.54 -0.58 4.59
N VAL A 45 2.71 0.56 3.90
CA VAL A 45 3.18 0.57 2.50
C VAL A 45 4.59 -0.03 2.40
N ALA A 46 5.48 0.31 3.32
CA ALA A 46 6.83 -0.24 3.36
C ALA A 46 6.84 -1.75 3.69
N GLY A 47 6.01 -2.17 4.64
CA GLY A 47 5.88 -3.55 5.09
C GLY A 47 5.26 -4.47 4.03
N TRP A 48 4.23 -4.00 3.33
CA TRP A 48 3.57 -4.77 2.28
C TRP A 48 4.50 -5.07 1.11
N GLY A 49 5.29 -4.08 0.67
CA GLY A 49 6.29 -4.28 -0.37
C GLY A 49 7.35 -5.32 0.03
N ALA A 50 7.84 -5.26 1.27
CA ALA A 50 8.80 -6.23 1.78
C ALA A 50 8.20 -7.65 1.88
N MET A 51 6.97 -7.77 2.36
CA MET A 51 6.24 -9.03 2.45
C MET A 51 5.98 -9.64 1.06
N LEU A 52 5.55 -8.82 0.10
CA LEU A 52 5.34 -9.26 -1.29
C LEU A 52 6.66 -9.71 -1.93
N ALA A 53 7.75 -8.97 -1.73
CA ALA A 53 9.05 -9.34 -2.28
C ALA A 53 9.58 -10.65 -1.71
N GLU A 54 9.37 -10.91 -0.41
CA GLU A 54 9.69 -12.21 0.21
C GLU A 54 8.82 -13.33 -0.35
N ALA A 55 7.50 -13.11 -0.42
CA ALA A 55 6.57 -14.09 -0.96
C ALA A 55 6.94 -14.46 -2.40
N LEU A 56 7.22 -13.47 -3.25
CA LEU A 56 7.65 -13.69 -4.63
C LEU A 56 8.95 -14.50 -4.67
N ARG A 57 9.98 -14.14 -3.89
CA ARG A 57 11.23 -14.92 -3.81
C ARG A 57 10.99 -16.38 -3.42
N ALA A 58 10.07 -16.63 -2.49
CA ALA A 58 9.73 -17.99 -2.06
C ALA A 58 8.97 -18.80 -3.13
N THR A 59 8.27 -18.12 -4.05
CA THR A 59 7.41 -18.76 -5.07
C THR A 59 7.94 -18.69 -6.50
N GLY A 60 9.20 -18.32 -6.71
CA GLY A 60 9.83 -18.31 -8.04
C GLY A 60 10.52 -17.00 -8.46
N GLY A 61 10.43 -15.95 -7.64
CA GLY A 61 11.06 -14.66 -7.86
C GLY A 61 10.21 -13.69 -8.69
N GLU A 62 10.85 -12.65 -9.20
CA GLU A 62 10.20 -11.71 -10.13
C GLU A 62 9.93 -12.38 -11.47
N LEU A 63 8.82 -11.98 -12.11
CA LEU A 63 8.45 -12.47 -13.44
C LEU A 63 9.54 -12.12 -14.46
N THR A 64 10.04 -13.12 -15.17
CA THR A 64 10.99 -12.90 -16.28
C THR A 64 10.31 -12.14 -17.42
N ALA A 65 11.09 -11.55 -18.31
CA ALA A 65 10.54 -10.86 -19.49
C ALA A 65 9.70 -11.82 -20.36
N ALA A 66 10.15 -13.06 -20.55
CA ALA A 66 9.44 -14.06 -21.35
C ALA A 66 8.10 -14.47 -20.73
N GLU A 67 8.05 -14.65 -19.41
CA GLU A 67 6.82 -14.96 -18.68
C GLU A 67 5.84 -13.78 -18.69
N ARG A 68 6.35 -12.54 -18.59
CA ARG A 68 5.53 -11.32 -18.70
C ARG A 68 4.92 -11.19 -20.08
N ASP A 69 5.72 -11.36 -21.13
CA ASP A 69 5.25 -11.31 -22.51
C ASP A 69 4.23 -12.41 -22.80
N TRP A 70 4.40 -13.61 -22.23
CA TRP A 70 3.41 -14.67 -22.32
C TRP A 70 2.10 -14.29 -21.60
N ALA A 71 2.18 -13.80 -20.36
CA ALA A 71 1.01 -13.41 -19.58
C ALA A 71 0.22 -12.30 -20.28
N ASP A 72 0.90 -11.30 -20.83
CA ASP A 72 0.27 -10.20 -21.57
C ASP A 72 -0.49 -10.71 -22.80
N ARG A 73 0.07 -11.68 -23.55
CA ARG A 73 -0.62 -12.29 -24.70
C ARG A 73 -1.89 -13.04 -24.29
N VAL A 74 -1.82 -13.80 -23.20
CA VAL A 74 -2.96 -14.57 -22.66
C VAL A 74 -4.05 -13.63 -22.15
N ILE A 75 -3.70 -12.62 -21.35
CA ILE A 75 -4.65 -11.66 -20.77
C ILE A 75 -5.31 -10.79 -21.85
N ALA A 76 -4.56 -10.39 -22.88
CA ALA A 76 -5.10 -9.63 -24.01
C ALA A 76 -6.01 -10.47 -24.94
N GLY A 77 -6.21 -11.76 -24.65
CA GLY A 77 -7.05 -12.65 -25.47
C GLY A 77 -6.45 -12.99 -26.83
N SER A 78 -5.13 -12.83 -26.97
CA SER A 78 -4.36 -13.07 -28.22
C SER A 78 -3.59 -14.39 -28.21
N GLY A 79 -3.67 -15.17 -27.13
CA GLY A 79 -2.97 -16.44 -26.98
C GLY A 79 -3.77 -17.63 -27.51
N THR A 80 -3.36 -18.18 -28.65
CA THR A 80 -3.58 -19.59 -28.99
C THR A 80 -2.59 -20.45 -28.19
N ASP A 81 -3.10 -21.55 -27.63
CA ASP A 81 -2.30 -22.55 -26.94
C ASP A 81 -1.09 -23.01 -27.78
N ALA A 82 0.10 -22.74 -27.27
CA ALA A 82 1.30 -23.50 -27.58
C ALA A 82 1.97 -23.82 -26.25
N GLY A 83 1.40 -24.80 -25.56
CA GLY A 83 2.15 -25.52 -24.54
C GLY A 83 3.35 -26.23 -25.18
N GLU A 84 4.36 -26.40 -24.33
CA GLU A 84 5.44 -27.39 -24.46
C GLU A 84 6.65 -27.04 -25.34
N ALA A 85 7.76 -26.64 -24.68
CA ALA A 85 9.07 -27.23 -24.92
C ALA A 85 10.07 -26.89 -23.80
N ALA A 86 10.42 -27.94 -23.03
CA ALA A 86 11.64 -28.17 -22.22
C ALA A 86 11.94 -27.26 -21.02
#